data_AF-A0A958B3Y9-F1
#
_entry.id   AF-A0A958B3Y9-F1
#
_cell.length_a   1.000
_cell.length_b   1.000
_cell.length_c   1.000
_cell.angle_alpha   90.00
_cell.angle_beta   90.00
_cell.angle_gamma   90.00
#
_symmetry.space_group_name_H-M   'P 1'
#
loop_
_entity.id
_entity.type
_entity.pdbx_description
1 polymer ?
#
loop_
_entity_poly.entity_id
_entity_poly.type
_entity_poly.pdbx_seq_one_letter_code
_entity_poly.pdbx_strand_id
1 'polypeptide(L)'
;MALLLGLTVFFNLERLNFTQLNIINLASFVYMLGVLAVISVILIPFLRRSSVVVSLALWLGIYVLCKIFLFNDRPIVGGLYTYLTVTETVLLTLLIWLAYRVACTLNDFEEVIANISLAEVNGRVQPLQEASNVIDGEMLRSRRFHRPLSIIVVRPEANSIKTTLHRIVREVQQAMMERYVFTSLAHVISNCIERTNFVIAHSEDNRFILLCPETNINDTADLVEHIRNVASEKLGVSLACGVSSFPDQALTFEELVNHAEKNINYSTKVVKTSTVRAVETRNGHHQHF
;
A
#
# COMPACT_ATOMS: atom_id res chain seq x y z
N MET A 1 1.57 4.62 -24.76
CA MET A 1 1.18 5.82 -25.55
C MET A 1 2.21 6.95 -25.50
N ALA A 2 2.67 7.38 -24.31
CA ALA A 2 3.62 8.48 -24.19
C ALA A 2 4.91 8.31 -25.03
N LEU A 3 5.48 7.10 -25.10
CA LEU A 3 6.70 6.82 -25.86
C LEU A 3 6.51 6.94 -27.39
N LEU A 4 5.37 6.49 -27.91
CA LEU A 4 5.04 6.63 -29.32
C LEU A 4 4.85 8.11 -29.69
N LEU A 5 4.20 8.88 -28.80
CA LEU A 5 4.06 10.33 -28.97
C LEU A 5 5.43 11.02 -28.93
N GLY A 6 6.29 10.64 -27.99
CA GLY A 6 7.67 11.13 -27.88
C GLY A 6 8.50 10.85 -29.14
N LEU A 7 8.46 9.62 -29.67
CA LEU A 7 9.11 9.27 -30.94
C LEU A 7 8.54 10.05 -32.12
N THR A 8 7.22 10.24 -32.16
CA THR A 8 6.55 11.00 -33.23
C THR A 8 7.00 12.46 -33.22
N VAL A 9 7.06 13.10 -32.04
CA VAL A 9 7.56 14.47 -31.89
C VAL A 9 9.04 14.54 -32.22
N PHE A 10 9.84 13.57 -31.77
CA PHE A 10 11.28 13.48 -32.04
C PHE A 10 11.57 13.42 -33.54
N PHE A 11 10.89 12.53 -34.29
CA PHE A 11 11.10 12.36 -35.73
C PHE A 11 10.43 13.43 -36.60
N ASN A 12 9.39 14.10 -36.12
CA ASN A 12 8.70 15.14 -36.88
C ASN A 12 9.17 16.56 -36.52
N LEU A 13 10.09 16.72 -35.56
CA LEU A 13 10.58 18.02 -35.12
C LEU A 13 11.27 18.81 -36.24
N GLU A 14 11.99 18.12 -37.13
CA GLU A 14 12.59 18.70 -38.33
C GLU A 14 11.55 19.08 -39.40
N ARG A 15 10.40 18.36 -39.44
CA ARG A 15 9.27 18.63 -40.34
C ARG A 15 8.34 19.75 -39.86
N LEU A 16 8.39 20.13 -38.58
CA LEU A 16 7.56 21.17 -37.98
C LEU A 16 8.10 22.60 -38.20
N ASN A 17 9.20 22.77 -38.94
CA ASN A 17 9.77 24.08 -39.28
C ASN A 17 8.89 24.86 -40.29
N PHE A 18 7.90 25.59 -39.77
CA PHE A 18 7.00 26.48 -40.53
C PHE A 18 7.60 27.87 -40.86
N THR A 19 8.89 28.10 -40.64
CA THR A 19 9.49 29.43 -40.86
C THR A 19 10.82 29.32 -41.60
N GLN A 20 11.08 30.21 -42.56
CA GLN A 20 12.20 30.21 -43.53
C GLN A 20 13.63 30.24 -42.95
N LEU A 21 13.80 30.13 -41.63
CA LEU A 21 15.09 30.02 -40.97
C LEU A 21 15.26 28.58 -40.46
N ASN A 22 16.10 27.80 -41.13
CA ASN A 22 16.51 26.43 -40.77
C ASN A 22 17.34 26.40 -39.46
N ILE A 23 16.73 26.78 -38.34
CA ILE A 23 17.42 26.92 -37.04
C ILE A 23 17.52 25.55 -36.32
N ILE A 24 16.61 24.62 -36.61
CA ILE A 24 16.60 23.27 -36.00
C ILE A 24 16.89 22.23 -37.09
N ASN A 25 18.18 21.98 -37.35
CA ASN A 25 18.65 20.90 -38.22
C ASN A 25 19.42 19.88 -37.38
N LEU A 26 18.69 18.92 -36.82
CA LEU A 26 19.26 17.84 -36.02
C LEU A 26 20.18 17.00 -36.91
N ALA A 27 21.37 16.68 -36.42
CA ALA A 27 22.26 15.81 -37.18
C ALA A 27 21.67 14.40 -37.32
N SER A 28 21.76 13.81 -38.52
CA SER A 28 21.15 12.50 -38.83
C SER A 28 21.57 11.38 -37.87
N PHE A 29 22.78 11.46 -37.32
CA PHE A 29 23.27 10.48 -36.34
C PHE A 29 22.50 10.50 -35.01
N VAL A 30 21.94 11.65 -34.61
CA VAL A 30 21.18 11.80 -33.36
C VAL A 30 19.89 10.97 -33.42
N TYR A 31 19.28 10.89 -34.60
CA TYR A 31 18.10 10.05 -34.80
C TYR A 31 18.40 8.57 -34.69
N MET A 32 19.49 8.14 -35.32
CA MET A 32 19.94 6.76 -35.25
C MET A 32 20.27 6.38 -33.81
N LEU A 33 20.99 7.25 -33.08
CA LEU A 33 21.37 7.04 -31.70
C LEU A 33 20.15 7.01 -30.75
N GLY A 34 19.16 7.88 -30.97
CA GLY A 34 17.91 7.87 -30.21
C GLY A 34 17.13 6.56 -30.35
N VAL A 35 16.99 6.04 -31.57
CA VAL A 35 16.32 4.74 -31.81
C VAL A 35 17.08 3.60 -31.15
N LEU A 36 18.40 3.57 -31.33
CA LEU A 36 19.27 2.54 -30.73
C LEU A 36 19.18 2.57 -29.20
N ALA A 37 19.13 3.77 -28.60
CA ALA A 37 18.96 3.95 -27.18
C ALA A 37 17.63 3.39 -26.67
N VAL A 38 16.52 3.71 -27.35
CA VAL A 38 15.19 3.20 -26.98
C VAL A 38 15.13 1.67 -27.07
N ILE A 39 15.59 1.10 -28.19
CA ILE A 39 15.59 -0.36 -28.39
C ILE A 39 16.46 -1.04 -27.33
N SER A 40 17.66 -0.51 -27.09
CA SER A 40 18.59 -1.07 -26.11
C SER A 40 18.04 -1.04 -24.68
N VAL A 41 17.40 0.06 -24.27
CA VAL A 41 16.79 0.17 -22.93
C VAL A 41 15.62 -0.80 -22.74
N ILE A 42 14.85 -1.07 -23.79
CA ILE A 42 13.72 -2.02 -23.73
C ILE A 42 14.22 -3.47 -23.74
N LEU A 43 15.18 -3.79 -24.62
CA LEU A 43 15.61 -5.17 -24.88
C LEU A 43 16.63 -5.69 -23.86
N ILE A 44 17.48 -4.83 -23.31
CA ILE A 44 18.56 -5.23 -22.40
C ILE A 44 18.12 -5.09 -20.94
N PRO A 45 17.85 -6.20 -20.22
CA PRO A 45 17.38 -6.17 -18.84
C PRO A 45 18.42 -5.59 -17.87
N PHE A 46 19.71 -5.64 -18.22
CA PHE A 46 20.79 -5.04 -17.44
C PHE A 46 20.69 -3.50 -17.39
N LEU A 47 20.35 -2.84 -18.51
CA LEU A 47 20.13 -1.39 -18.56
C LEU A 47 18.82 -1.00 -17.86
N ARG A 48 17.84 -1.91 -17.80
CA ARG A 48 16.55 -1.73 -17.13
C ARG A 48 16.64 -1.85 -15.61
N ARG A 49 17.46 -2.77 -15.09
CA ARG A 49 17.67 -2.96 -13.63
C ARG A 49 18.53 -1.88 -12.98
N SER A 50 19.34 -1.18 -13.76
CA SER A 50 20.13 -0.06 -13.24
C SER A 50 19.27 1.18 -13.05
N SER A 51 19.72 2.15 -12.25
CA SER A 51 19.02 3.42 -12.10
C SER A 51 19.00 4.18 -13.43
N VAL A 52 17.93 4.95 -13.69
CA VAL A 52 17.77 5.79 -14.90
C VAL A 52 19.04 6.59 -15.21
N VAL A 53 19.74 7.03 -14.17
CA VAL A 53 20.96 7.85 -14.23
C VAL A 53 22.08 7.12 -14.96
N VAL A 54 22.25 5.81 -14.77
CA VAL A 54 23.30 5.02 -15.43
C VAL A 54 23.02 4.89 -16.92
N SER A 55 21.77 4.59 -17.30
CA SER A 55 21.37 4.52 -18.71
C SER A 55 21.52 5.88 -19.40
N LEU A 56 21.14 6.97 -18.72
CA LEU A 56 21.34 8.33 -19.23
C LEU A 56 22.82 8.66 -19.39
N ALA A 57 23.65 8.39 -18.39
CA ALA A 57 25.09 8.67 -18.44
C ALA A 57 25.78 7.90 -19.56
N LEU A 58 25.41 6.63 -19.77
CA LEU A 58 25.96 5.80 -20.84
C LEU A 58 25.64 6.39 -22.21
N TRP A 59 24.36 6.69 -22.50
CA TRP A 59 23.95 7.17 -23.82
C TRP A 59 24.37 8.61 -24.10
N LEU A 60 24.38 9.48 -23.09
CA LEU A 60 24.96 10.82 -23.21
C LEU A 60 26.47 10.73 -23.45
N GLY A 61 27.16 9.80 -22.80
CA GLY A 61 28.58 9.51 -23.05
C GLY A 61 28.83 9.10 -24.50
N ILE A 62 28.04 8.17 -25.04
CA ILE A 62 28.13 7.74 -26.45
C ILE A 62 27.84 8.92 -27.39
N TYR A 63 26.83 9.75 -27.10
CA TYR A 63 26.51 10.93 -27.90
C TYR A 63 27.70 11.89 -27.97
N VAL A 64 28.31 12.22 -26.83
CA VAL A 64 29.50 13.11 -26.78
C VAL A 64 30.67 12.48 -27.54
N LEU A 65 30.89 11.18 -27.39
CA LEU A 65 31.98 10.45 -28.05
C LEU A 65 31.80 10.42 -29.58
N CYS A 66 30.59 10.12 -30.05
CA CYS A 66 30.25 10.18 -31.47
C CYS A 66 30.43 11.60 -32.04
N LYS A 67 30.05 12.63 -31.27
CA LYS A 67 30.17 14.03 -31.71
C LYS A 67 31.63 14.46 -31.85
N ILE A 68 32.50 14.03 -30.92
CA ILE A 68 33.93 14.35 -30.96
C ILE A 68 34.67 13.55 -32.05
N PHE A 69 34.36 12.26 -32.23
CA PHE A 69 35.10 11.40 -33.15
C PHE A 69 34.62 11.42 -34.60
N LEU A 70 33.30 11.52 -34.85
CA LEU A 70 32.73 11.34 -36.20
C LEU A 70 32.37 12.66 -36.89
N PHE A 71 32.13 13.74 -36.16
CA PHE A 71 31.58 14.99 -36.72
C PHE A 71 32.29 16.23 -36.17
N ASN A 72 33.59 16.32 -36.41
CA ASN A 72 34.46 17.41 -35.96
C ASN A 72 34.15 18.77 -36.63
N ASP A 73 33.27 18.81 -37.63
CA ASP A 73 32.91 20.01 -38.38
C ASP A 73 31.88 20.92 -37.67
N ARG A 74 31.30 20.47 -36.55
CA ARG A 74 30.34 21.27 -35.74
C ARG A 74 30.89 21.47 -34.33
N PRO A 75 31.52 22.63 -34.01
CA PRO A 75 32.05 22.87 -32.67
C PRO A 75 30.94 22.82 -31.62
N ILE A 76 31.24 22.20 -30.47
CA ILE A 76 30.29 22.01 -29.35
C ILE A 76 29.78 23.34 -28.81
N VAL A 77 30.61 24.38 -28.91
CA VAL A 77 30.36 25.72 -28.40
C VAL A 77 30.56 26.73 -29.53
N GLY A 78 29.50 27.44 -29.89
CA GLY A 78 29.55 28.49 -30.91
C GLY A 78 28.16 28.93 -31.36
N GLY A 79 27.68 30.08 -30.89
CA GLY A 79 26.45 30.75 -31.35
C GLY A 79 25.26 29.81 -31.59
N LEU A 80 24.85 29.67 -32.86
CA LEU A 80 23.73 28.82 -33.30
C LEU A 80 23.94 27.32 -33.01
N TYR A 81 25.18 26.84 -33.00
CA TYR A 81 25.49 25.43 -32.72
C TYR A 81 25.25 25.07 -31.25
N THR A 82 25.39 26.04 -30.33
CA THR A 82 25.08 25.84 -28.90
C THR A 82 23.59 25.59 -28.68
N TYR A 83 22.71 26.30 -29.40
CA TYR A 83 21.27 26.04 -29.32
C TYR A 83 20.94 24.65 -29.86
N LEU A 84 21.58 24.24 -30.96
CA LEU A 84 21.39 22.92 -31.55
C LEU A 84 21.84 21.80 -30.60
N THR A 85 23.02 21.92 -29.98
CA THR A 85 23.55 20.91 -29.04
C THR A 85 22.67 20.75 -27.80
N VAL A 86 22.13 21.86 -27.27
CA VAL A 86 21.20 21.84 -26.13
C VAL A 86 19.90 21.15 -26.51
N THR A 87 19.31 21.48 -27.67
CA THR A 87 18.08 20.83 -28.13
C THR A 87 18.27 19.32 -28.35
N GLU A 88 19.37 18.91 -28.99
CA GLU A 88 19.74 17.50 -29.17
C GLU A 88 19.82 16.76 -27.83
N THR A 89 20.51 17.34 -26.86
CA THR A 89 20.73 16.73 -25.54
C THR A 89 19.44 16.58 -24.76
N VAL A 90 18.61 17.63 -24.73
CA VAL A 90 17.31 17.61 -24.02
C VAL A 90 16.37 16.59 -24.63
N LEU A 91 16.29 16.56 -25.96
CA LEU A 91 15.40 15.67 -26.69
C LEU A 91 15.79 14.19 -26.48
N LEU A 92 17.09 13.90 -26.52
CA LEU A 92 17.64 12.56 -26.29
C LEU A 92 17.42 12.11 -24.84
N THR A 93 17.64 13.01 -23.87
CA THR A 93 17.37 12.75 -22.45
C THR A 93 15.90 12.41 -22.20
N LEU A 94 14.99 13.19 -22.78
CA LEU A 94 13.54 12.95 -22.68
C LEU A 94 13.15 11.59 -23.25
N LEU A 95 13.69 11.23 -24.42
CA LEU A 95 13.40 9.97 -25.11
C LEU A 95 13.83 8.76 -24.26
N ILE A 96 15.05 8.80 -23.70
CA ILE A 96 15.57 7.74 -22.83
C ILE A 96 14.75 7.62 -21.55
N TRP A 97 14.39 8.74 -20.93
CA TRP A 97 13.57 8.73 -19.71
C TRP A 97 12.20 8.09 -19.95
N LEU A 98 11.55 8.40 -21.09
CA LEU A 98 10.29 7.77 -21.47
C LEU A 98 10.45 6.26 -21.73
N ALA A 99 11.53 5.85 -22.43
CA ALA A 99 11.82 4.45 -22.68
C ALA A 99 12.01 3.66 -21.40
N TYR A 100 12.76 4.23 -20.44
CA TYR A 100 12.96 3.62 -19.14
C TYR A 100 11.64 3.46 -18.37
N ARG A 101 10.79 4.50 -18.33
CA ARG A 101 9.47 4.40 -17.68
C ARG A 101 8.63 3.26 -18.24
N VAL A 102 8.55 3.15 -19.57
CA VAL A 102 7.78 2.07 -20.22
C VAL A 102 8.38 0.70 -19.89
N ALA A 103 9.70 0.57 -19.88
CA ALA A 103 10.39 -0.67 -19.56
C ALA A 103 10.11 -1.13 -18.11
N CYS A 104 10.09 -0.20 -17.13
CA CYS A 104 9.72 -0.52 -15.74
C CYS A 104 8.27 -0.99 -15.62
N THR A 105 7.32 -0.29 -16.24
CA THR A 105 5.89 -0.68 -16.15
C THR A 105 5.61 -2.05 -16.76
N LEU A 106 6.36 -2.48 -17.78
CA LEU A 106 6.25 -3.83 -18.33
C LEU A 106 6.75 -4.92 -17.36
N ASN A 107 7.75 -4.60 -16.53
CA ASN A 107 8.31 -5.54 -15.55
C ASN A 107 7.32 -5.78 -14.39
N ASP A 108 6.61 -4.73 -13.95
CA ASP A 108 5.58 -4.84 -12.92
C ASP A 108 4.40 -5.72 -13.40
N PHE A 109 4.13 -5.74 -14.71
CA PHE A 109 3.14 -6.64 -15.31
C PHE A 109 3.58 -8.11 -15.30
N GLU A 110 4.87 -8.39 -15.45
CA GLU A 110 5.43 -9.74 -15.46
C GLU A 110 5.33 -10.39 -14.06
N GLU A 111 5.53 -9.59 -13.00
CA GLU A 111 5.39 -10.03 -11.60
C GLU A 111 3.93 -10.29 -11.18
N VAL A 112 2.98 -9.52 -11.73
CA VAL A 112 1.55 -9.75 -11.50
C VAL A 112 1.04 -11.00 -12.23
N ILE A 113 1.61 -11.34 -13.40
CA ILE A 113 1.24 -12.55 -14.15
C ILE A 113 1.81 -13.82 -13.48
N ALA A 114 2.98 -13.74 -12.87
CA ALA A 114 3.57 -14.86 -12.12
C ALA A 114 2.70 -15.30 -10.93
N ASN A 115 2.05 -14.36 -10.24
CA ASN A 115 1.16 -14.68 -9.10
C ASN A 115 -0.22 -15.23 -9.50
N ILE A 116 -0.61 -15.13 -10.78
CA ILE A 116 -1.89 -15.64 -11.30
C ILE A 116 -1.70 -16.97 -12.03
N SER A 117 -0.48 -17.32 -12.43
CA SER A 117 -0.17 -18.59 -13.07
C SER A 117 0.16 -19.66 -12.03
N LEU A 118 -0.59 -20.75 -12.01
CA LEU A 118 -0.36 -21.95 -11.19
C LEU A 118 1.00 -22.65 -11.44
N ALA A 119 1.83 -22.13 -12.34
CA ALA A 119 3.06 -22.75 -12.82
C ALA A 119 4.21 -22.78 -11.79
N GLU A 120 4.18 -21.96 -10.72
CA GLU A 120 5.31 -21.83 -9.79
C GLU A 120 5.08 -22.36 -8.37
N VAL A 121 4.09 -23.22 -8.15
CA VAL A 121 4.00 -23.96 -6.87
C VAL A 121 4.99 -25.15 -6.89
N ASN A 122 6.28 -24.83 -6.79
CA ASN A 122 7.38 -25.72 -6.39
C ASN A 122 7.50 -27.09 -7.13
N GLY A 123 7.11 -27.18 -8.41
CA GLY A 123 7.22 -28.42 -9.21
C GLY A 123 6.42 -29.62 -8.70
N ARG A 124 5.59 -29.44 -7.66
CA ARG A 124 4.77 -30.49 -7.03
C ARG A 124 3.37 -30.57 -7.63
N VAL A 125 2.93 -29.51 -8.31
CA VAL A 125 1.64 -29.45 -8.99
C VAL A 125 1.94 -29.47 -10.49
N GLN A 126 1.67 -30.61 -11.12
CA GLN A 126 1.89 -30.82 -12.55
C GLN A 126 0.55 -30.88 -13.29
N PRO A 127 0.50 -30.42 -14.55
CA PRO A 127 -0.66 -30.64 -15.41
C PRO A 127 -0.94 -32.14 -15.55
N LEU A 128 -2.22 -32.51 -15.65
CA LEU A 128 -2.64 -33.91 -15.79
C LEU A 128 -1.98 -34.58 -17.01
N GLN A 129 -1.76 -33.82 -18.08
CA GLN A 129 -1.15 -34.29 -19.32
C GLN A 129 0.30 -34.75 -19.10
N GLU A 130 1.06 -34.05 -18.26
CA GLU A 130 2.46 -34.35 -17.95
C GLU A 130 2.59 -35.46 -16.89
N ALA A 131 1.61 -35.57 -15.98
CA ALA A 131 1.59 -36.57 -14.91
C ALA A 131 1.15 -37.97 -15.36
N SER A 132 0.72 -38.15 -16.61
CA SER A 132 0.19 -39.42 -17.15
C SER A 132 1.14 -40.61 -16.97
N ASN A 133 2.42 -40.45 -17.35
CA ASN A 133 3.45 -41.48 -17.20
C ASN A 133 3.67 -41.89 -15.73
N VAL A 134 3.55 -40.96 -14.80
CA VAL A 134 3.71 -41.22 -13.35
C VAL A 134 2.51 -41.98 -12.82
N ILE A 135 1.30 -41.59 -13.22
CA ILE A 135 0.05 -42.27 -12.84
C ILE A 135 0.06 -43.72 -13.34
N ASP A 136 0.40 -43.94 -14.61
CA ASP A 136 0.46 -45.28 -15.19
C ASP A 136 1.50 -46.15 -14.49
N GLY A 137 2.66 -45.57 -14.14
CA GLY A 137 3.70 -46.24 -13.36
C GLY A 137 3.20 -46.70 -11.99
N GLU A 138 2.51 -45.84 -11.23
CA GLU A 138 1.96 -46.18 -9.93
C GLU A 138 0.81 -47.19 -10.01
N MET A 139 -0.03 -47.12 -11.05
CA MET A 139 -1.05 -48.13 -11.31
C MET A 139 -0.44 -49.51 -11.60
N LEU A 140 0.61 -49.58 -12.42
CA LEU A 140 1.32 -50.83 -12.70
C LEU A 140 1.99 -51.41 -11.44
N ARG A 141 2.62 -50.55 -10.61
CA ARG A 141 3.22 -50.96 -9.32
C ARG A 141 2.16 -51.46 -8.34
N SER A 142 1.04 -50.74 -8.21
CA SER A 142 -0.08 -51.12 -7.36
C SER A 142 -0.61 -52.51 -7.72
N ARG A 143 -0.81 -52.78 -9.02
CA ARG A 143 -1.22 -54.09 -9.53
C ARG A 143 -0.19 -55.18 -9.26
N ARG A 144 1.10 -54.93 -9.56
CA ARG A 144 2.18 -55.92 -9.40
C ARG A 144 2.40 -56.32 -7.95
N PHE A 145 2.33 -55.36 -7.03
CA PHE A 145 2.66 -55.56 -5.61
C PHE A 145 1.43 -55.63 -4.70
N HIS A 146 0.21 -55.67 -5.27
CA HIS A 146 -1.06 -55.68 -4.54
C HIS A 146 -1.15 -54.57 -3.48
N ARG A 147 -0.66 -53.37 -3.80
CA ARG A 147 -0.68 -52.21 -2.91
C ARG A 147 -1.89 -51.34 -3.21
N PRO A 148 -2.68 -50.90 -2.20
CA PRO A 148 -3.84 -50.04 -2.44
C PRO A 148 -3.38 -48.66 -2.96
N LEU A 149 -4.04 -48.19 -4.02
CA LEU A 149 -3.88 -46.85 -4.58
C LEU A 149 -5.16 -46.05 -4.34
N SER A 150 -5.05 -44.82 -3.84
CA SER A 150 -6.19 -43.95 -3.53
C SER A 150 -6.01 -42.59 -4.20
N ILE A 151 -7.11 -41.99 -4.67
CA ILE A 151 -7.12 -40.68 -5.35
C ILE A 151 -8.07 -39.75 -4.60
N ILE A 152 -7.64 -38.51 -4.37
CA ILE A 152 -8.45 -37.46 -3.76
C ILE A 152 -8.61 -36.34 -4.77
N VAL A 153 -9.85 -36.01 -5.12
CA VAL A 153 -10.18 -34.87 -5.99
C VAL A 153 -10.66 -33.73 -5.11
N VAL A 154 -9.82 -32.72 -4.94
CA VAL A 154 -10.17 -31.51 -4.19
C VAL A 154 -10.70 -30.47 -5.18
N ARG A 155 -11.93 -30.02 -4.98
CA ARG A 155 -12.52 -28.90 -5.72
C ARG A 155 -13.13 -27.92 -4.72
N PRO A 156 -12.98 -26.60 -4.92
CA PRO A 156 -13.72 -25.64 -4.12
C PRO A 156 -15.21 -25.78 -4.43
N GLU A 157 -16.04 -25.82 -3.39
CA GLU A 157 -17.49 -25.85 -3.54
C GLU A 157 -17.99 -24.48 -4.03
N ALA A 158 -18.76 -24.44 -5.11
CA ALA A 158 -19.20 -23.16 -5.71
C ALA A 158 -19.99 -22.27 -4.72
N ASN A 159 -20.68 -22.87 -3.77
CA ASN A 159 -21.44 -22.19 -2.71
C ASN A 159 -20.52 -21.62 -1.60
N SER A 160 -19.34 -22.20 -1.38
CA SER A 160 -18.37 -21.70 -0.41
C SER A 160 -17.65 -20.45 -0.90
N ILE A 161 -17.49 -20.28 -2.21
CA ILE A 161 -16.87 -19.07 -2.82
C ILE A 161 -17.75 -17.83 -2.60
N LYS A 162 -19.06 -17.94 -2.81
CA LYS A 162 -20.00 -16.83 -2.57
C LYS A 162 -20.11 -16.46 -1.08
N THR A 163 -20.09 -17.47 -0.21
CA THR A 163 -20.16 -17.27 1.25
C THR A 163 -18.85 -16.70 1.80
N THR A 164 -17.71 -17.13 1.26
CA THR A 164 -16.37 -16.63 1.64
C THR A 164 -16.16 -15.19 1.19
N LEU A 165 -16.64 -14.79 0.00
CA LEU A 165 -16.63 -13.38 -0.41
C LEU A 165 -17.44 -12.51 0.56
N HIS A 166 -18.62 -12.95 0.99
CA HIS A 166 -19.42 -12.17 1.95
C HIS A 166 -18.76 -12.09 3.34
N ARG A 167 -18.08 -13.16 3.77
CA ARG A 167 -17.30 -13.20 5.02
C ARG A 167 -16.08 -12.28 4.96
N ILE A 168 -15.30 -12.33 3.89
CA ILE A 168 -14.12 -11.47 3.69
C ILE A 168 -14.56 -10.00 3.62
N VAL A 169 -15.64 -9.69 2.89
CA VAL A 169 -16.17 -8.32 2.85
C VAL A 169 -16.63 -7.86 4.22
N ARG A 170 -17.31 -8.71 5.00
CA ARG A 170 -17.72 -8.37 6.38
C ARG A 170 -16.52 -8.15 7.30
N GLU A 171 -15.49 -8.99 7.22
CA GLU A 171 -14.26 -8.86 8.02
C GLU A 171 -13.51 -7.57 7.68
N VAL A 172 -13.38 -7.24 6.39
CA VAL A 172 -12.78 -5.98 5.94
C VAL A 172 -13.61 -4.78 6.37
N GLN A 173 -14.94 -4.84 6.23
CA GLN A 173 -15.84 -3.77 6.68
C GLN A 173 -15.75 -3.54 8.19
N GLN A 174 -15.68 -4.62 8.97
CA GLN A 174 -15.54 -4.53 10.42
C GLN A 174 -14.19 -3.91 10.80
N ALA A 175 -13.09 -4.37 10.22
CA ALA A 175 -11.76 -3.80 10.47
C ALA A 175 -11.68 -2.32 10.07
N MET A 176 -12.32 -1.93 8.95
CA MET A 176 -12.41 -0.53 8.53
C MET A 176 -13.24 0.31 9.51
N MET A 177 -14.35 -0.22 10.02
CA MET A 177 -15.20 0.46 10.99
C MET A 177 -14.50 0.64 12.33
N GLU A 178 -13.83 -0.40 12.84
CA GLU A 178 -13.01 -0.32 14.05
C GLU A 178 -11.90 0.72 13.90
N ARG A 179 -11.22 0.74 12.75
CA ARG A 179 -10.18 1.75 12.46
C ARG A 179 -10.75 3.16 12.37
N TYR A 180 -11.90 3.32 11.72
CA TYR A 180 -12.59 4.61 11.62
C TYR A 180 -12.98 5.14 13.01
N VAL A 181 -13.56 4.30 13.87
CA VAL A 181 -13.93 4.67 15.24
C VAL A 181 -12.68 5.03 16.05
N PHE A 182 -11.61 4.23 15.97
CA PHE A 182 -10.36 4.51 16.69
C PHE A 182 -9.74 5.85 16.27
N THR A 183 -9.61 6.12 14.97
CA THR A 183 -9.06 7.38 14.45
C THR A 183 -9.96 8.57 14.79
N SER A 184 -11.27 8.42 14.66
CA SER A 184 -12.22 9.49 14.99
C SER A 184 -12.24 9.79 16.49
N LEU A 185 -12.11 8.77 17.33
CA LEU A 185 -11.97 8.92 18.78
C LEU A 185 -10.67 9.65 19.14
N ALA A 186 -9.55 9.35 18.46
CA ALA A 186 -8.31 10.10 18.64
C ALA A 186 -8.49 11.60 18.36
N HIS A 187 -9.25 11.97 17.33
CA HIS A 187 -9.60 13.36 17.03
C HIS A 187 -10.50 13.99 18.10
N VAL A 188 -11.50 13.26 18.61
CA VAL A 188 -12.34 13.73 19.72
C VAL A 188 -11.49 14.01 20.96
N ILE A 189 -10.67 13.04 21.38
CA ILE A 189 -9.79 13.18 22.54
C ILE A 189 -8.86 14.37 22.35
N SER A 190 -8.19 14.48 21.20
CA SER A 190 -7.24 15.57 20.91
C SER A 190 -7.87 16.97 20.98
N ASN A 191 -9.18 17.09 20.71
CA ASN A 191 -9.92 18.35 20.79
C ASN A 191 -10.48 18.65 22.19
N CYS A 192 -10.58 17.65 23.07
CA CYS A 192 -11.13 17.81 24.42
C CYS A 192 -10.04 18.09 25.47
N ILE A 193 -8.79 17.71 25.20
CA ILE A 193 -7.69 17.83 26.15
C ILE A 193 -6.88 19.12 25.96
N GLU A 194 -6.30 19.59 27.06
CA GLU A 194 -5.35 20.71 27.05
C GLU A 194 -3.97 20.29 26.53
N ARG A 195 -3.16 21.26 26.09
CA ARG A 195 -1.83 21.01 25.49
C ARG A 195 -0.82 20.35 26.42
N THR A 196 -1.04 20.45 27.73
CA THR A 196 -0.19 19.87 28.78
C THR A 196 -0.47 18.39 29.03
N ASN A 197 -1.60 17.87 28.52
CA ASN A 197 -1.99 16.48 28.66
C ASN A 197 -1.42 15.63 27.51
N PHE A 198 -1.05 14.39 27.82
CA PHE A 198 -0.51 13.45 26.85
C PHE A 198 -1.53 12.36 26.51
N VAL A 199 -1.61 12.00 25.23
CA VAL A 199 -2.41 10.88 24.73
C VAL A 199 -1.49 9.83 24.15
N ILE A 200 -1.57 8.62 24.70
CA ILE A 200 -0.82 7.46 24.22
C ILE A 200 -1.82 6.52 23.55
N ALA A 201 -1.65 6.32 22.24
CA ALA A 201 -2.50 5.44 21.44
C ALA A 201 -1.90 4.03 21.41
N HIS A 202 -2.64 3.04 21.90
CA HIS A 202 -2.25 1.62 21.83
C HIS A 202 -3.11 0.92 20.76
N SER A 203 -2.65 0.99 19.51
CA SER A 203 -3.42 0.53 18.34
C SER A 203 -3.71 -0.98 18.36
N GLU A 204 -2.84 -1.80 18.93
CA GLU A 204 -3.02 -3.26 19.00
C GLU A 204 -4.16 -3.67 19.94
N ASP A 205 -4.36 -2.91 21.02
CA ASP A 205 -5.42 -3.16 22.02
C ASP A 205 -6.64 -2.24 21.81
N ASN A 206 -6.66 -1.46 20.73
CA ASN A 206 -7.72 -0.50 20.39
C ASN A 206 -8.09 0.47 21.54
N ARG A 207 -7.09 0.99 22.26
CA ARG A 207 -7.28 1.84 23.45
C ARG A 207 -6.39 3.07 23.46
N PHE A 208 -6.80 4.06 24.25
CA PHE A 208 -6.04 5.27 24.52
C PHE A 208 -5.77 5.40 26.02
N ILE A 209 -4.57 5.82 26.37
CA ILE A 209 -4.18 6.17 27.74
C ILE A 209 -3.96 7.67 27.78
N LEU A 210 -4.70 8.36 28.65
CA LEU A 210 -4.55 9.80 28.87
C LEU A 210 -3.72 10.00 30.14
N LEU A 211 -2.64 10.76 30.03
CA LEU A 211 -1.84 11.22 31.16
C LEU A 211 -2.10 12.71 31.33
N CYS A 212 -2.71 13.08 32.45
CA CYS A 212 -3.06 14.47 32.76
C CYS A 212 -2.21 14.94 33.95
N PRO A 213 -1.09 15.63 33.73
CA PRO A 213 -0.27 16.16 34.80
C PRO A 213 -1.06 17.17 35.65
N GLU A 214 -0.71 17.29 36.93
CA GLU A 214 -1.24 18.32 37.84
C GLU A 214 -2.78 18.33 37.99
N THR A 215 -3.44 17.24 37.63
CA THR A 215 -4.89 17.11 37.64
C THR A 215 -5.32 16.17 38.77
N ASN A 216 -6.32 16.57 39.56
CA ASN A 216 -6.86 15.71 40.62
C ASN A 216 -7.91 14.72 40.06
N ILE A 217 -8.37 13.79 40.90
CA ILE A 217 -9.33 12.75 40.49
C ILE A 217 -10.72 13.28 40.11
N ASN A 218 -11.16 14.39 40.71
CA ASN A 218 -12.46 15.01 40.42
C ASN A 218 -12.42 15.72 39.05
N ASP A 219 -11.38 16.51 38.79
CA ASP A 219 -11.18 17.21 37.52
C ASP A 219 -11.02 16.21 36.37
N THR A 220 -10.35 15.07 36.64
CA THR A 220 -10.22 13.97 35.67
C THR A 220 -11.57 13.30 35.40
N ALA A 221 -12.46 13.20 36.39
CA ALA A 221 -13.79 12.62 36.21
C ALA A 221 -14.68 13.49 35.31
N ASP A 222 -14.63 14.82 35.48
CA ASP A 222 -15.36 15.76 34.64
C ASP A 222 -14.87 15.73 33.18
N LEU A 223 -13.55 15.67 32.97
CA LEU A 223 -12.96 15.51 31.64
C LEU A 223 -13.39 14.19 30.97
N VAL A 224 -13.40 13.09 31.71
CA VAL A 224 -13.86 11.79 31.21
C VAL A 224 -15.33 11.84 30.79
N GLU A 225 -16.18 12.48 31.59
CA GLU A 225 -17.60 12.61 31.27
C GLU A 225 -17.82 13.50 30.04
N HIS A 226 -17.05 14.58 29.92
CA HIS A 226 -17.06 15.41 28.71
C HIS A 226 -16.67 14.61 27.46
N ILE A 227 -15.59 13.84 27.52
CA ILE A 227 -15.15 12.98 26.40
C ILE A 227 -16.21 11.94 26.03
N ARG A 228 -16.87 11.31 27.03
CA ARG A 228 -17.98 10.37 26.78
C ARG A 228 -19.13 11.02 26.04
N ASN A 229 -19.55 12.20 26.47
CA ASN A 229 -20.66 12.92 25.87
C ASN A 229 -20.35 13.31 24.43
N VAL A 230 -19.16 13.88 24.17
CA VAL A 230 -18.75 14.26 22.81
C VAL A 230 -18.59 13.04 21.90
N ALA A 231 -18.05 11.92 22.40
CA ALA A 231 -17.92 10.70 21.62
C ALA A 231 -19.28 10.05 21.32
N SER A 232 -20.21 10.07 22.28
CA SER A 232 -21.57 9.59 22.08
C SER A 232 -22.32 10.44 21.04
N GLU A 233 -22.23 11.76 21.14
CA GLU A 233 -22.89 12.69 20.21
C GLU A 233 -22.31 12.63 18.79
N LYS A 234 -20.98 12.64 18.65
CA LYS A 234 -20.32 12.71 17.33
C LYS A 234 -20.12 11.37 16.65
N LEU A 235 -19.92 10.30 17.41
CA LEU A 235 -19.54 8.98 16.88
C LEU A 235 -20.60 7.91 17.16
N GLY A 236 -21.58 8.16 18.02
CA GLY A 236 -22.60 7.17 18.39
C GLY A 236 -22.06 6.00 19.21
N VAL A 237 -20.89 6.15 19.84
CA VAL A 237 -20.23 5.07 20.61
C VAL A 237 -20.23 5.37 22.10
N SER A 238 -20.41 4.32 22.90
CA SER A 238 -20.24 4.38 24.36
C SER A 238 -18.80 4.08 24.73
N LEU A 239 -18.16 4.94 25.52
CA LEU A 239 -16.79 4.73 25.97
C LEU A 239 -16.75 4.11 27.37
N ALA A 240 -15.88 3.11 27.54
CA ALA A 240 -15.56 2.54 28.83
C ALA A 240 -14.27 3.19 29.34
N CYS A 241 -14.38 4.03 30.38
CA CYS A 241 -13.26 4.81 30.90
C CYS A 241 -13.07 4.52 32.39
N GLY A 242 -11.82 4.40 32.82
CA GLY A 242 -11.42 4.22 34.21
C GLY A 242 -10.30 5.19 34.52
N VAL A 243 -10.28 5.66 35.76
CA VAL A 243 -9.34 6.68 36.23
C VAL A 243 -8.52 6.09 37.35
N SER A 244 -7.24 6.45 37.42
CA SER A 244 -6.38 6.21 38.56
C SER A 244 -5.56 7.46 38.89
N SER A 245 -5.16 7.61 40.15
CA SER A 245 -4.40 8.77 40.65
C SER A 245 -3.07 8.35 41.25
N PHE A 246 -2.02 9.11 40.94
CA PHE A 246 -0.71 9.01 41.55
C PHE A 246 -0.54 10.10 42.62
N PRO A 247 0.04 9.82 43.80
CA PRO A 247 0.59 8.52 44.25
C PRO A 247 -0.44 7.65 45.01
N ASP A 248 -1.67 8.12 45.18
CA ASP A 248 -2.64 7.51 46.11
C ASP A 248 -2.99 6.05 45.80
N GLN A 249 -2.98 5.67 44.53
CA GLN A 249 -3.49 4.35 44.08
C GLN A 249 -2.42 3.44 43.48
N ALA A 250 -1.23 3.96 43.16
CA ALA A 250 -0.16 3.20 42.52
C ALA A 250 1.18 3.93 42.62
N LEU A 251 2.27 3.17 42.62
CA LEU A 251 3.64 3.72 42.70
C LEU A 251 4.40 3.64 41.38
N THR A 252 3.89 2.89 40.39
CA THR A 252 4.46 2.77 39.04
C THR A 252 3.43 3.07 37.96
N PHE A 253 3.91 3.35 36.74
CA PHE A 253 3.04 3.59 35.58
C PHE A 253 2.21 2.36 35.23
N GLU A 254 2.80 1.18 35.28
CA GLU A 254 2.12 -0.09 35.01
C GLU A 254 1.02 -0.35 36.04
N GLU A 255 1.27 -0.06 37.32
CA GLU A 255 0.26 -0.16 38.37
C GLU A 255 -0.89 0.84 38.18
N LEU A 256 -0.60 2.07 37.75
CA LEU A 256 -1.62 3.09 37.43
C LEU A 256 -2.55 2.62 36.31
N VAL A 257 -1.99 2.09 35.21
CA VAL A 257 -2.77 1.57 34.09
C VAL A 257 -3.63 0.39 34.53
N ASN A 258 -3.06 -0.56 35.28
CA ASN A 258 -3.80 -1.71 35.81
C ASN A 258 -4.94 -1.29 36.76
N HIS A 259 -4.74 -0.28 37.61
CA HIS A 259 -5.79 0.26 38.48
C HIS A 259 -6.90 0.95 37.67
N ALA A 260 -6.55 1.73 36.65
CA ALA A 260 -7.53 2.35 35.77
C ALA A 260 -8.38 1.30 35.03
N GLU A 261 -7.76 0.24 34.50
CA GLU A 261 -8.48 -0.86 33.83
C GLU A 261 -9.44 -1.61 34.76
N LYS A 262 -9.03 -1.86 36.01
CA LYS A 262 -9.92 -2.46 37.01
C LYS A 262 -11.14 -1.56 37.28
N ASN A 263 -10.96 -0.25 37.29
CA ASN A 263 -12.03 0.72 37.50
C ASN A 263 -13.01 0.82 36.31
N ILE A 264 -12.57 0.52 35.08
CA ILE A 264 -13.47 0.35 33.91
C ILE A 264 -14.47 -0.79 34.18
N ASN A 265 -13.94 -1.92 34.65
CA ASN A 265 -14.72 -3.15 34.87
C ASN A 265 -15.70 -3.03 36.05
N TYR A 266 -15.36 -2.26 37.08
CA TYR A 266 -16.25 -1.99 38.21
C TYR A 266 -17.43 -1.10 37.81
N SER A 267 -17.18 -0.02 37.07
CA SER A 267 -18.23 0.89 36.57
C SER A 267 -19.19 0.20 35.59
N THR A 268 -18.68 -0.70 34.75
CA THR A 268 -19.49 -1.48 33.79
C THR A 268 -20.41 -2.50 34.48
N LYS A 269 -19.99 -3.07 35.63
CA LYS A 269 -20.82 -3.99 36.44
C LYS A 269 -21.94 -3.25 37.19
N VAL A 270 -21.67 -2.07 37.75
CA VAL A 270 -22.66 -1.31 38.52
C VAL A 270 -23.81 -0.78 37.64
N VAL A 271 -23.53 -0.37 36.40
CA VAL A 271 -24.56 0.07 35.42
C VAL A 271 -25.48 -1.08 34.99
N LYS A 272 -24.94 -2.30 34.79
CA LYS A 272 -25.77 -3.49 34.49
C LYS A 272 -26.68 -3.88 35.67
N THR A 273 -26.19 -3.83 36.91
CA THR A 273 -26.99 -4.21 38.09
C THR A 273 -28.10 -3.20 38.42
N SER A 274 -27.87 -1.90 38.18
CA SER A 274 -28.88 -0.84 38.37
C SER A 274 -29.96 -0.86 37.29
N THR A 275 -29.62 -1.21 36.05
CA THR A 275 -30.60 -1.37 34.96
C THR A 275 -31.51 -2.59 35.19
N VAL A 276 -30.98 -3.69 35.72
CA VAL A 276 -31.78 -4.89 36.06
C VAL A 276 -32.73 -4.63 37.24
N ARG A 277 -32.30 -3.91 38.28
CA ARG A 277 -33.18 -3.53 39.41
C ARG A 277 -34.28 -2.53 39.03
N ALA A 278 -34.05 -1.65 38.05
CA ALA A 278 -35.05 -0.71 37.54
C ALA A 278 -36.14 -1.40 36.68
N VAL A 279 -35.81 -2.54 36.07
CA VAL A 279 -36.78 -3.36 35.30
C VAL A 279 -37.61 -4.27 36.21
N GLU A 280 -37.02 -4.82 37.28
CA GLU A 280 -37.77 -5.64 38.26
C GLU A 280 -38.75 -4.81 39.11
N THR A 281 -38.45 -3.54 39.41
CA THR A 281 -39.37 -2.67 40.15
C THR A 281 -40.54 -2.16 39.31
N ARG A 282 -40.48 -2.26 37.98
CA ARG A 282 -41.55 -1.81 37.07
C ARG A 282 -42.55 -2.92 36.69
N ASN A 283 -42.21 -4.20 36.88
CA ASN A 283 -43.06 -5.35 36.57
C ASN A 283 -43.85 -5.91 37.78
N GLY A 284 -43.72 -5.32 38.97
CA GLY A 284 -44.40 -5.77 40.20
C GLY A 284 -45.73 -5.07 40.52
N HIS A 285 -46.31 -4.28 39.62
CA HIS A 285 -47.48 -3.43 39.94
C HIS A 285 -48.59 -3.44 38.88
N HIS A 286 -48.92 -4.61 38.34
CA HIS A 286 -50.23 -4.83 37.72
C HIS A 286 -50.65 -6.30 37.87
N GLN A 287 -51.39 -6.59 38.95
CA GLN A 287 -52.54 -7.50 38.97
C GLN A 287 -53.06 -7.60 40.41
N HIS A 288 -54.01 -6.74 40.75
CA HIS A 288 -55.11 -7.01 41.66
C HIS A 288 -56.03 -5.80 41.62
N PHE A 289 -57.03 -5.85 40.75
CA PHE A 289 -58.40 -5.37 40.95
C PHE A 289 -59.27 -5.97 39.84
#